data_AF-A0A3D3NDM5-F1
#
_entry.id   AF-A0A3D3NDM5-F1
#
_cell.length_a   1.000
_cell.length_b   1.000
_cell.length_c   1.000
_cell.angle_alpha   90.00
_cell.angle_beta   90.00
_cell.angle_gamma   90.00
#
_symmetry.space_group_name_H-M   'P 1'
#
loop_
_entity.id
_entity.type
_entity.pdbx_description
1 polymer ?
#
loop_
_entity_poly.entity_id
_entity_poly.type
_entity_poly.pdbx_seq_one_letter_code
_entity_poly.pdbx_strand_id
1 'polypeptide(L)'
;METRPARTIGIAACAPAVVMIPLLVLLGAGYLNEFSHDGVYYLRLAHYYRQGNFSLALSGLWSPLFPWLIWAGSMVFDNLIEAAHVAAGLSAWLFWLGTTLLCR
;
A
#
# COMPACT_ATOMS: atom_id res chain seq x y z
N MET A 1 -6.60 -39.25 -17.66
CA MET A 1 -6.77 -37.97 -18.39
C MET A 1 -7.03 -36.90 -17.36
N GLU A 2 -6.00 -36.40 -16.69
CA GLU A 2 -6.13 -35.44 -15.59
C GLU A 2 -4.80 -34.69 -15.44
N THR A 3 -4.83 -33.41 -15.04
CA THR A 3 -3.73 -32.48 -14.60
C THR A 3 -3.69 -31.08 -15.24
N ARG A 4 -4.69 -30.62 -16.02
CA ARG A 4 -4.63 -29.28 -16.65
C ARG A 4 -5.01 -28.03 -15.81
N PRO A 5 -5.74 -28.06 -14.67
CA PRO A 5 -6.10 -26.82 -13.98
C PRO A 5 -4.91 -26.22 -13.19
N ALA A 6 -4.16 -27.04 -12.45
CA ALA A 6 -3.09 -26.58 -11.56
C ALA A 6 -1.95 -25.83 -12.26
N ARG A 7 -1.58 -26.25 -13.49
CA ARG A 7 -0.49 -25.63 -14.25
C ARG A 7 -0.85 -24.26 -14.80
N THR A 8 -2.12 -24.04 -15.13
CA THR A 8 -2.63 -22.76 -15.66
C THR A 8 -2.73 -21.72 -14.54
N ILE A 9 -3.09 -22.16 -13.33
CA ILE A 9 -3.19 -21.33 -12.12
C ILE A 9 -1.82 -20.79 -11.67
N GLY A 10 -0.77 -21.64 -11.70
CA GLY A 10 0.59 -21.20 -11.35
C GLY A 10 1.17 -20.14 -12.31
N ILE A 11 0.79 -20.20 -13.59
CA ILE A 11 1.25 -19.23 -14.59
C ILE A 11 0.48 -17.90 -14.44
N ALA A 12 -0.82 -17.94 -14.15
CA ALA A 12 -1.66 -16.75 -13.96
C ALA A 12 -1.29 -15.93 -12.70
N ALA A 13 -0.88 -16.60 -11.61
CA ALA A 13 -0.43 -15.93 -10.38
C ALA A 13 0.99 -15.33 -10.51
N CYS A 14 1.88 -16.00 -11.26
CA CYS A 14 3.25 -15.54 -11.45
C CYS A 14 3.39 -14.46 -12.53
N ALA A 15 2.55 -14.47 -13.57
CA ALA A 15 2.60 -13.52 -14.69
C ALA A 15 2.54 -12.03 -14.25
N PRO A 16 1.61 -11.59 -13.38
CA PRO A 16 1.59 -10.20 -12.93
C PRO A 16 2.78 -9.88 -12.03
N ALA A 17 3.26 -10.81 -11.20
CA ALA A 17 4.42 -10.60 -10.34
C ALA A 17 5.72 -10.39 -11.15
N VAL A 18 5.89 -11.14 -12.26
CA VAL A 18 7.05 -11.01 -13.16
C VAL A 18 7.11 -9.63 -13.82
N VAL A 19 5.98 -8.94 -14.03
CA VAL A 19 5.97 -7.58 -14.58
C VAL A 19 5.98 -6.52 -13.48
N MET A 20 5.21 -6.70 -12.42
CA MET A 20 5.05 -5.73 -11.34
C MET A 20 6.33 -5.55 -10.52
N ILE A 21 7.07 -6.63 -10.22
CA ILE A 21 8.29 -6.55 -9.39
C ILE A 21 9.40 -5.73 -10.09
N PRO A 22 9.77 -5.99 -11.36
CA PRO A 22 10.73 -5.15 -12.06
C PRO A 22 10.26 -3.70 -12.18
N LEU A 23 8.98 -3.47 -12.47
CA LEU A 23 8.43 -2.11 -12.58
C LEU A 23 8.54 -1.35 -11.26
N LEU A 24 8.23 -2.01 -10.12
CA LEU A 24 8.40 -1.47 -8.78
C LEU A 24 9.85 -1.17 -8.45
N VAL A 25 10.79 -2.04 -8.83
CA VAL A 25 12.23 -1.82 -8.63
C VAL A 25 12.71 -0.62 -9.46
N LEU A 26 12.25 -0.51 -10.71
CA LEU A 26 12.65 0.55 -11.63
C LEU A 26 12.06 1.91 -11.21
N LEU A 27 10.78 1.94 -10.81
CA LEU A 27 10.16 3.13 -10.22
C LEU A 27 10.84 3.49 -8.90
N GLY A 28 11.05 2.51 -8.02
CA GLY A 28 11.70 2.71 -6.74
C GLY A 28 13.05 3.39 -6.93
N ALA A 29 13.90 2.84 -7.79
CA ALA A 29 15.22 3.40 -8.10
C ALA A 29 15.17 4.82 -8.72
N GLY A 30 14.18 5.10 -9.56
CA GLY A 30 14.02 6.41 -10.21
C GLY A 30 13.49 7.50 -9.26
N TYR A 31 12.69 7.11 -8.26
CA TYR A 31 11.93 8.03 -7.41
C TYR A 31 12.36 8.00 -5.93
N LEU A 32 13.51 7.40 -5.60
CA LEU A 32 13.99 7.27 -4.21
C LEU A 32 14.05 8.61 -3.44
N ASN A 33 14.39 9.69 -4.13
CA ASN A 33 14.57 11.02 -3.54
C ASN A 33 13.41 11.98 -3.84
N GLU A 34 12.36 11.52 -4.52
CA GLU A 34 11.21 12.36 -4.81
C GLU A 34 10.17 12.27 -3.70
N PHE A 35 9.71 13.44 -3.26
CA PHE A 35 8.62 13.53 -2.32
C PHE A 35 7.30 13.31 -3.05
N SER A 36 6.57 12.27 -2.64
CA SER A 36 5.19 12.08 -3.07
C SER A 36 4.32 13.19 -2.46
N HIS A 37 3.71 14.00 -3.31
CA HIS A 37 2.78 15.06 -2.88
C HIS A 37 1.63 14.49 -2.05
N ASP A 38 1.03 13.40 -2.53
CA ASP A 38 -0.03 12.69 -1.82
C ASP A 38 0.48 12.06 -0.53
N GLY A 39 1.69 11.47 -0.54
CA GLY A 39 2.34 10.93 0.66
C GLY A 39 2.47 11.95 1.79
N VAL A 40 2.91 13.16 1.46
CA VAL A 40 2.98 14.27 2.44
C VAL A 40 1.60 14.66 2.95
N TYR A 41 0.59 14.71 2.07
CA TYR A 41 -0.78 15.03 2.46
C TYR A 41 -1.38 13.97 3.40
N TYR A 42 -1.18 12.68 3.11
CA TYR A 42 -1.60 11.57 3.97
C TYR A 42 -0.92 11.60 5.34
N LEU A 43 0.40 11.84 5.37
CA LEU A 43 1.16 11.97 6.63
C LEU A 43 0.66 13.15 7.47
N ARG A 44 0.34 14.28 6.83
CA ARG A 44 -0.20 15.45 7.51
C ARG A 44 -1.57 15.17 8.13
N LEU A 45 -2.47 14.48 7.42
CA LEU A 45 -3.78 14.09 7.97
C LEU A 45 -3.62 13.13 9.14
N ALA A 46 -2.77 12.12 9.00
CA ALA A 46 -2.47 11.17 10.08
C ALA A 46 -1.91 11.87 11.32
N HIS A 47 -1.08 12.90 11.13
CA HIS A 47 -0.57 13.74 12.20
C HIS A 47 -1.68 14.52 12.92
N TYR A 48 -2.62 15.11 12.19
CA TYR A 48 -3.77 15.80 12.80
C TYR A 48 -4.70 14.84 13.54
N TYR A 49 -4.92 13.62 13.02
CA TYR A 49 -5.65 12.58 13.74
C TYR A 49 -4.92 12.17 15.04
N ARG A 50 -3.59 12.04 15.01
CA ARG A 50 -2.78 11.75 16.21
C ARG A 50 -2.89 12.85 17.26
N GLN A 51 -3.01 14.10 16.84
CA GLN A 51 -3.19 15.26 17.73
C GLN A 51 -4.63 15.47 18.22
N GLY A 52 -5.61 14.74 17.68
CA GLY A 52 -7.02 14.99 17.93
C GLY A 52 -7.54 16.31 17.34
N ASN A 53 -6.79 16.93 16.43
CA ASN A 53 -7.17 18.21 15.82
C ASN A 53 -8.02 17.98 14.55
N PHE A 54 -9.29 17.63 14.76
CA PHE A 54 -10.21 17.32 13.65
C PHE A 54 -10.58 18.53 12.79
N SER A 55 -10.46 19.75 13.33
CA SER A 55 -10.68 20.99 12.57
C SER A 55 -9.67 21.16 11.43
N LEU A 56 -8.44 20.66 11.61
CA LEU A 56 -7.40 20.64 10.58
C LEU A 56 -7.36 19.32 9.79
N ALA A 57 -8.00 18.25 10.29
CA ALA A 57 -8.04 16.93 9.65
C ALA A 57 -9.14 16.81 8.57
N LEU A 58 -9.36 17.90 7.82
CA LEU A 58 -10.29 17.90 6.69
C LEU A 58 -9.61 17.27 5.47
N SER A 59 -10.22 16.21 4.95
CA SER A 59 -9.75 15.46 3.79
C SER A 59 -10.40 15.94 2.51
N GLY A 60 -9.60 16.35 1.53
CA GLY A 60 -10.02 16.45 0.12
C GLY A 60 -9.86 15.14 -0.67
N LEU A 61 -9.38 14.08 -0.02
CA LEU A 61 -9.14 12.78 -0.65
C LEU A 61 -10.46 12.02 -0.81
N TRP A 62 -10.46 11.11 -1.78
CA TRP A 62 -11.57 10.20 -2.03
C TRP A 62 -11.96 9.35 -0.80
N SER A 63 -10.98 8.97 0.03
CA SER A 63 -11.23 8.21 1.27
C SER A 63 -10.18 8.51 2.33
N PRO A 64 -10.59 8.62 3.63
CA PRO A 64 -9.67 8.79 4.75
C PRO A 64 -9.05 7.47 5.24
N LEU A 65 -9.36 6.33 4.61
CA LEU A 65 -8.92 5.01 5.07
C LEU A 65 -7.39 4.91 5.18
N PHE A 66 -6.66 5.38 4.16
CA PHE A 66 -5.19 5.31 4.15
C PHE A 66 -4.55 6.15 5.27
N PRO A 67 -4.89 7.44 5.48
CA PRO A 67 -4.38 8.19 6.62
C PRO A 67 -4.84 7.64 7.97
N TRP A 68 -5.99 6.96 8.06
CA TRP A 68 -6.38 6.22 9.27
C TRP A 68 -5.51 4.99 9.52
N LEU A 69 -5.12 4.25 8.49
CA LEU A 69 -4.14 3.15 8.61
C LEU A 69 -2.79 3.66 9.13
N ILE A 70 -2.32 4.82 8.63
CA ILE A 70 -1.09 5.45 9.12
C ILE A 70 -1.25 5.87 10.58
N TRP A 71 -2.37 6.52 10.91
CA TRP A 71 -2.67 6.92 12.29
C TRP A 71 -2.75 5.73 13.25
N ALA A 72 -3.45 4.65 12.87
CA ALA A 72 -3.50 3.42 13.66
C ALA A 72 -2.11 2.77 13.79
N GLY A 73 -1.34 2.73 12.70
CA GLY A 73 0.05 2.28 12.72
C GLY A 73 0.93 3.12 13.66
N SER A 74 0.65 4.41 13.80
CA SER A 74 1.39 5.28 14.73
C SER A 74 1.17 4.96 16.22
N MET A 75 0.21 4.07 16.55
CA MET A 75 0.07 3.52 17.90
C MET A 75 1.11 2.43 18.19
N VAL A 76 1.72 1.86 17.14
CA VAL A 76 2.75 0.82 17.22
C VAL A 76 4.13 1.37 16.89
N PHE A 77 4.19 2.31 15.93
CA PHE A 77 5.42 2.97 15.48
C PHE A 77 5.45 4.43 15.93
N ASP A 78 6.54 4.88 16.56
CA ASP A 78 6.67 6.28 16.96
C ASP A 78 6.76 7.24 15.75
N ASN A 79 7.30 6.73 14.64
CA ASN A 79 7.53 7.46 13.40
C ASN A 79 6.38 7.24 12.39
N LEU A 80 5.70 8.32 11.99
CA LEU A 80 4.61 8.26 11.01
C LEU A 80 5.08 7.80 9.62
N ILE A 81 6.34 8.05 9.28
CA ILE A 81 6.92 7.65 7.98
C ILE A 81 7.01 6.12 7.92
N GLU A 82 7.45 5.47 9.00
CA GLU A 82 7.51 4.01 9.10
C GLU A 82 6.10 3.41 9.05
N ALA A 83 5.15 3.99 9.79
CA ALA A 83 3.75 3.57 9.74
C ALA A 83 3.17 3.67 8.31
N ALA A 84 3.53 4.71 7.56
CA ALA A 84 3.10 4.88 6.17
C ALA A 84 3.70 3.83 5.22
N HIS A 85 5.00 3.53 5.35
CA HIS A 85 5.62 2.47 4.56
C HIS A 85 5.00 1.10 4.87
N VAL A 86 4.73 0.80 6.14
CA VAL A 86 4.06 -0.44 6.55
C VAL A 86 2.64 -0.51 6.00
N ALA A 87 1.87 0.59 6.08
CA ALA A 87 0.52 0.64 5.53
C ALA A 87 0.50 0.43 4.01
N ALA A 88 1.45 1.03 3.28
CA ALA A 88 1.61 0.82 1.83
C ALA A 88 1.99 -0.63 1.51
N GLY A 89 2.96 -1.19 2.24
CA GLY A 89 3.41 -2.57 2.07
C GLY A 89 2.31 -3.61 2.34
N LEU A 90 1.55 -3.42 3.42
CA LEU A 90 0.39 -4.27 3.75
C LEU A 90 -0.70 -4.17 2.67
N SER A 91 -0.94 -2.97 2.14
CA SER A 91 -1.91 -2.77 1.06
C SER A 91 -1.49 -3.49 -0.22
N ALA A 92 -0.20 -3.42 -0.59
CA ALA A 92 0.36 -4.16 -1.73
C ALA A 92 0.25 -5.68 -1.52
N TRP A 93 0.53 -6.16 -0.30
CA TRP A 93 0.44 -7.58 0.02
C TRP A 93 -1.01 -8.09 0.01
N LEU A 94 -1.95 -7.33 0.57
CA LEU A 94 -3.39 -7.62 0.51
C LEU A 94 -3.90 -7.66 -0.92
N PHE A 95 -3.49 -6.70 -1.75
CA PHE A 95 -3.84 -6.69 -3.17
C PHE A 95 -3.33 -7.95 -3.87
N TRP A 96 -2.05 -8.31 -3.64
CA TRP A 96 -1.46 -9.51 -4.21
C TRP A 96 -2.15 -10.80 -3.76
N LEU A 97 -2.41 -10.95 -2.45
CA LEU A 97 -3.18 -12.09 -1.92
C LEU A 97 -4.59 -12.15 -2.51
N GLY A 98 -5.29 -11.02 -2.59
CA GLY A 98 -6.61 -10.93 -3.20
C GLY A 98 -6.61 -11.42 -4.64
N THR A 99 -5.65 -10.97 -5.45
CA THR A 99 -5.53 -11.42 -6.86
C THR A 99 -5.25 -12.91 -6.98
N THR A 100 -4.39 -13.48 -6.13
CA THR A 100 -4.06 -14.91 -6.17
C THR A 100 -5.21 -15.79 -5.68
N LEU A 101 -5.99 -15.34 -4.69
CA LEU A 101 -7.17 -16.05 -4.20
C LEU A 101 -8.33 -16.01 -5.21
N LEU A 102 -8.52 -14.89 -5.92
CA LEU A 102 -9.58 -14.76 -6.93
C LEU A 102 -9.31 -15.62 -8.19
N CYS A 103 -8.03 -15.91 -8.46
CA CYS A 103 -7.61 -16.75 -9.59
C CYS A 103 -7.52 -18.25 -9.25
N ARG A 104 -7.91 -18.66 -8.03
CA ARG A 104 -8.09 -20.07 -7.65
C ARG A 104 -9.49 -20.55 -7.99
#